data_AF-A0A3R7MEG5-F1
#
_entry.id   AF-A0A3R7MEG5-F1
#
_cell.length_a   1.000
_cell.length_b   1.000
_cell.length_c   1.000
_cell.angle_alpha   90.00
_cell.angle_beta   90.00
_cell.angle_gamma   90.00
#
_symmetry.space_group_name_H-M   'P 1'
#
loop_
_entity.id
_entity.type
_entity.pdbx_description
1 polymer ?
#
loop_
_entity_poly.entity_id
_entity_poly.type
_entity_poly.pdbx_seq_one_letter_code
_entity_poly.pdbx_strand_id
1 'polypeptide(L)'
;MIPLSSTGMGIAPGTAGRIFKGQRNGVSGEEDYLEWERFPNIGLVKTYNLDMQVPDSAGTSTAFLSGAKANFHTVAVTGRVGKGDCAASLKSENSVDSIVKWAQDAGKETGFVTTTQVTHGTPAGLYAKSPNRKWQCDTAVKKAGPSAVACKDIARQLVEDEPAKNMKASSGI
;
A
#
# COMPACT_ATOMS: atom_id res chain seq x y z
N MET A 1 0.41 -14.37 -9.27
CA MET A 1 -0.21 -14.09 -7.95
C MET A 1 -1.05 -12.83 -8.09
N ILE A 2 -2.26 -12.79 -7.54
CA ILE A 2 -3.18 -11.63 -7.64
C ILE A 2 -3.70 -11.30 -6.23
N PRO A 3 -2.98 -10.48 -5.45
CA PRO A 3 -3.46 -10.03 -4.15
C PRO A 3 -4.53 -8.94 -4.34
N LEU A 4 -5.70 -9.13 -3.74
CA LEU A 4 -6.74 -8.11 -3.64
C LEU A 4 -6.66 -7.46 -2.25
N SER A 5 -6.68 -6.13 -2.21
CA SER A 5 -6.68 -5.36 -0.96
C SER A 5 -7.76 -4.30 -1.02
N SER A 6 -8.43 -4.08 0.11
CA SER A 6 -9.45 -3.05 0.27
C SER A 6 -9.08 -2.16 1.45
N THR A 7 -9.16 -0.84 1.25
CA THR A 7 -8.81 0.12 2.30
C THR A 7 -10.00 0.32 3.25
N GLY A 8 -9.81 0.03 4.53
CA GLY A 8 -10.85 0.23 5.56
C GLY A 8 -11.94 -0.85 5.63
N MET A 9 -11.84 -1.91 4.83
CA MET A 9 -12.80 -3.02 4.84
C MET A 9 -12.47 -4.01 5.96
N GLY A 10 -12.99 -3.74 7.15
CA GLY A 10 -13.01 -4.69 8.26
C GLY A 10 -14.18 -5.69 8.15
N ILE A 11 -14.39 -6.46 9.23
CA ILE A 11 -15.48 -7.44 9.32
C ILE A 11 -16.85 -6.75 9.16
N ALA A 12 -17.08 -5.63 9.87
CA ALA A 12 -18.39 -4.98 9.84
C ALA A 12 -18.74 -4.37 8.46
N PRO A 13 -17.85 -3.61 7.77
CA PRO A 13 -18.09 -3.20 6.39
C PRO A 13 -18.26 -4.37 5.42
N GLY A 14 -17.56 -5.48 5.63
CA GLY A 14 -17.74 -6.70 4.84
C GLY A 14 -19.14 -7.27 4.97
N THR A 15 -19.64 -7.45 6.19
CA THR A 15 -21.02 -7.90 6.46
C THR A 15 -22.05 -6.94 5.86
N ALA A 16 -21.87 -5.63 6.02
CA ALA A 16 -22.76 -4.64 5.43
C ALA A 16 -22.78 -4.72 3.89
N GLY A 17 -21.61 -4.91 3.27
CA GLY A 17 -21.48 -5.10 1.82
C GLY A 17 -22.20 -6.35 1.30
N ARG A 18 -22.14 -7.46 2.05
CA ARG A 18 -22.86 -8.71 1.74
C ARG A 18 -24.38 -8.49 1.74
N ILE A 19 -24.91 -7.93 2.82
CA ILE A 19 -26.34 -7.65 2.95
C ILE A 19 -26.80 -6.73 1.82
N PHE A 20 -26.05 -5.66 1.56
CA PHE A 20 -26.36 -4.73 0.46
C PHE A 20 -26.36 -5.41 -0.91
N LYS A 21 -25.39 -6.30 -1.20
CA LYS A 21 -25.35 -7.08 -2.44
C LYS A 21 -26.61 -7.94 -2.59
N GLY A 22 -26.98 -8.69 -1.54
CA GLY A 22 -28.15 -9.56 -1.58
C GLY A 22 -29.46 -8.80 -1.77
N GLN A 23 -29.64 -7.69 -1.06
CA GLN A 23 -30.80 -6.80 -1.23
C GLN A 23 -30.90 -6.24 -2.66
N ARG A 24 -29.77 -5.91 -3.28
CA ARG A 24 -29.72 -5.46 -4.67
C ARG A 24 -30.08 -6.56 -5.67
N ASN A 25 -29.98 -7.83 -5.27
CA ASN A 25 -30.39 -9.01 -6.04
C ASN A 25 -31.81 -9.50 -5.70
N GLY A 26 -32.56 -8.77 -4.86
CA GLY A 26 -33.96 -9.08 -4.53
C GLY A 26 -34.14 -10.15 -3.46
N VAL A 27 -33.11 -10.47 -2.67
CA VAL A 27 -33.18 -11.35 -1.49
C VAL A 27 -32.96 -10.57 -0.20
N SER A 28 -33.09 -11.18 0.98
CA SER A 28 -32.90 -10.50 2.28
C SER A 28 -31.46 -10.03 2.48
N GLY A 29 -30.51 -10.88 2.06
CA GLY A 29 -29.09 -10.56 1.92
C GLY A 29 -28.19 -11.06 3.04
N GLU A 30 -28.72 -11.39 4.22
CA GLU A 30 -27.97 -12.04 5.30
C GLU A 30 -27.41 -13.41 4.89
N GLU A 31 -28.13 -14.11 4.01
CA GLU A 31 -27.84 -15.43 3.45
C GLU A 31 -26.97 -15.41 2.18
N ASP A 32 -26.75 -14.23 1.57
CA ASP A 32 -25.91 -14.09 0.38
C ASP A 32 -24.41 -14.26 0.74
N TYR A 33 -23.53 -14.26 -0.25
CA TYR A 33 -22.08 -14.32 -0.06
C TYR A 33 -21.38 -13.32 -0.99
N LEU A 34 -20.37 -12.62 -0.46
CA LEU A 34 -19.37 -11.96 -1.28
C LEU A 34 -18.42 -13.00 -1.88
N GLU A 35 -17.81 -12.69 -3.02
CA GLU A 35 -17.04 -13.70 -3.77
C GLU A 35 -15.86 -14.27 -2.97
N TRP A 36 -15.20 -13.44 -2.15
CA TRP A 36 -14.10 -13.89 -1.30
C TRP A 36 -14.55 -14.67 -0.05
N GLU A 37 -15.82 -14.57 0.36
CA GLU A 37 -16.35 -15.38 1.46
C GLU A 37 -16.52 -16.86 1.07
N ARG A 38 -16.43 -17.16 -0.23
CA ARG A 38 -16.42 -18.53 -0.76
C ARG A 38 -15.04 -19.18 -0.75
N PHE A 39 -13.99 -18.43 -0.35
CA PHE A 39 -12.64 -18.99 -0.29
C PHE A 39 -12.52 -20.03 0.84
N PRO A 40 -11.76 -21.13 0.64
CA PRO A 40 -11.73 -22.24 1.59
C PRO A 40 -10.99 -21.91 2.90
N ASN A 41 -10.22 -20.81 2.94
CA ASN A 41 -9.39 -20.45 4.08
C ASN A 41 -9.68 -19.02 4.53
N ILE A 42 -9.75 -18.84 5.84
CA ILE A 42 -9.89 -17.53 6.49
C ILE A 42 -8.78 -17.34 7.53
N GLY A 43 -8.28 -16.12 7.65
CA GLY A 43 -7.31 -15.74 8.65
C GLY A 43 -7.60 -14.36 9.21
N LEU A 44 -7.27 -14.15 10.49
CA LEU A 44 -7.32 -12.85 11.14
C LEU A 44 -5.91 -12.24 11.20
N VAL A 45 -5.83 -10.94 10.97
CA VAL A 45 -4.55 -10.20 10.89
C VAL A 45 -4.49 -9.08 11.92
N LYS A 46 -3.36 -8.94 12.61
CA LYS A 46 -3.09 -7.85 13.56
C LYS A 46 -2.45 -6.66 12.83
N THR A 47 -3.22 -5.59 12.64
CA THR A 47 -2.89 -4.52 11.69
C THR A 47 -2.05 -3.36 12.23
N TYR A 48 -1.77 -3.31 13.54
CA TYR A 48 -1.02 -2.21 14.17
C TYR A 48 0.30 -1.86 13.44
N ASN A 49 0.62 -0.57 13.37
CA ASN A 49 1.94 -0.07 12.98
C ASN A 49 2.93 -0.18 14.13
N LEU A 50 4.23 -0.09 13.85
CA LEU A 50 5.25 -0.22 14.91
C LEU A 50 5.11 0.83 16.03
N ASP A 51 4.60 2.01 15.70
CA ASP A 51 4.47 3.18 16.56
C ASP A 51 3.00 3.60 16.83
N MET A 52 2.01 2.92 16.22
CA MET A 52 0.60 3.26 16.33
C MET A 52 -0.29 2.01 16.41
N GLN A 53 -1.20 2.00 17.39
CA GLN A 53 -2.18 0.91 17.56
C GLN A 53 -3.23 0.89 16.43
N VAL A 54 -3.76 2.06 16.07
CA VAL A 54 -4.63 2.24 14.91
C VAL A 54 -3.76 2.62 13.71
N PRO A 55 -3.63 1.74 12.71
CA PRO A 55 -2.66 1.95 11.64
C PRO A 55 -3.17 2.89 10.54
N ASP A 56 -2.28 3.27 9.63
CA ASP A 56 -2.65 3.89 8.36
C ASP A 56 -2.41 2.97 7.15
N SER A 57 -2.88 3.40 5.98
CA SER A 57 -2.75 2.65 4.73
C SER A 57 -1.30 2.43 4.28
N ALA A 58 -0.38 3.35 4.59
CA ALA A 58 1.00 3.28 4.10
C ALA A 58 1.84 2.28 4.90
N GLY A 59 1.76 2.33 6.23
CA GLY A 59 2.52 1.36 7.01
C GLY A 59 1.89 -0.05 6.94
N THR A 60 0.57 -0.16 6.78
CA THR A 60 -0.07 -1.47 6.51
C THR A 60 0.27 -2.01 5.12
N SER A 61 0.32 -1.17 4.07
CA SER A 61 0.74 -1.61 2.73
C SER A 61 2.17 -2.13 2.75
N THR A 62 3.06 -1.46 3.47
CA THR A 62 4.42 -1.97 3.70
C THR A 62 4.38 -3.37 4.32
N ALA A 63 3.58 -3.58 5.36
CA ALA A 63 3.49 -4.89 6.02
C ALA A 63 3.03 -6.02 5.10
N PHE A 64 1.90 -5.87 4.40
CA PHE A 64 1.36 -6.98 3.60
C PHE A 64 2.02 -7.14 2.22
N LEU A 65 2.74 -6.12 1.73
CA LEU A 65 3.44 -6.19 0.43
C LEU A 65 4.92 -6.54 0.54
N SER A 66 5.58 -6.23 1.67
CA SER A 66 7.01 -6.51 1.88
C SER A 66 7.29 -7.53 2.99
N GLY A 67 6.30 -7.87 3.80
CA GLY A 67 6.48 -8.76 4.96
C GLY A 67 7.09 -8.08 6.19
N ALA A 68 7.40 -6.77 6.14
CA ALA A 68 7.96 -6.01 7.26
C ALA A 68 6.98 -4.93 7.75
N LYS A 69 6.72 -4.85 9.06
CA LYS A 69 5.96 -3.74 9.64
C LYS A 69 6.76 -2.43 9.57
N ALA A 70 6.03 -1.32 9.40
CA ALA A 70 6.60 0.02 9.33
C ALA A 70 5.90 0.98 10.30
N ASN A 71 6.51 2.14 10.47
CA ASN A 71 5.94 3.26 11.22
C ASN A 71 4.76 3.89 10.47
N PHE A 72 3.91 4.59 11.20
CA PHE A 72 2.75 5.29 10.69
C PHE A 72 3.16 6.33 9.65
N HIS A 73 2.44 6.39 8.52
CA HIS A 73 2.70 7.27 7.37
C HIS A 73 3.98 7.02 6.55
N THR A 74 4.82 6.05 6.88
CA THR A 74 5.98 5.72 6.05
C THR A 74 5.63 4.65 5.01
N VAL A 75 6.35 4.64 3.89
CA VAL A 75 6.08 3.75 2.74
C VAL A 75 7.33 2.93 2.44
N ALA A 76 7.22 1.61 2.55
CA ALA A 76 8.24 0.60 2.24
C ALA A 76 9.64 0.89 2.81
N VAL A 77 9.69 1.43 4.02
CA VAL A 77 10.90 1.62 4.81
C VAL A 77 10.76 0.94 6.18
N THR A 78 11.90 0.62 6.81
CA THR A 78 11.93 -0.04 8.13
C THR A 78 11.46 0.91 9.24
N GLY A 79 11.21 0.36 10.43
CA GLY A 79 10.90 1.13 11.64
C GLY A 79 11.99 2.10 12.11
N ARG A 80 13.19 2.07 11.49
CA ARG A 80 14.28 3.03 11.78
C ARG A 80 14.06 4.40 11.15
N VAL A 81 13.11 4.51 10.21
CA VAL A 81 12.80 5.77 9.53
C VAL A 81 11.64 6.46 10.24
N GLY A 82 11.92 7.63 10.83
CA GLY A 82 10.89 8.50 11.38
C GLY A 82 10.06 9.16 10.27
N LYS A 83 8.81 9.51 10.58
CA LYS A 83 7.95 10.24 9.65
C LYS A 83 8.61 11.55 9.22
N GLY A 84 8.81 11.71 7.90
CA GLY A 84 9.45 12.89 7.31
C GLY A 84 10.99 12.92 7.40
N ASP A 85 11.63 11.89 7.96
CA ASP A 85 13.09 11.78 7.98
C ASP A 85 13.63 11.34 6.61
N CYS A 86 13.86 12.33 5.75
CA CYS A 86 14.38 12.10 4.42
C CYS A 86 15.74 11.40 4.42
N ALA A 87 16.68 11.89 5.23
CA ALA A 87 18.04 11.35 5.27
C ALA A 87 18.06 9.88 5.69
N ALA A 88 17.25 9.48 6.68
CA ALA A 88 17.15 8.08 7.07
C ALA A 88 16.50 7.21 5.98
N SER A 89 15.54 7.74 5.23
CA SER A 89 14.83 7.00 4.17
C SER A 89 15.68 6.70 2.95
N LEU A 90 16.71 7.50 2.69
CA LEU A 90 17.62 7.32 1.56
C LEU A 90 18.67 6.22 1.80
N LYS A 91 18.76 5.72 3.03
CA LYS A 91 19.68 4.63 3.39
C LYS A 91 19.14 3.29 2.90
N SER A 92 19.95 2.56 2.13
CA SER A 92 19.55 1.28 1.53
C SER A 92 19.13 0.23 2.58
N GLU A 93 19.79 0.20 3.72
CA GLU A 93 19.50 -0.69 4.85
C GLU A 93 18.15 -0.41 5.52
N ASN A 94 17.57 0.76 5.25
CA ASN A 94 16.26 1.17 5.75
C ASN A 94 15.14 0.96 4.73
N SER A 95 15.43 0.46 3.53
CA SER A 95 14.42 0.14 2.51
C SER A 95 13.99 -1.32 2.62
N VAL A 96 12.72 -1.61 2.32
CA VAL A 96 12.20 -3.00 2.27
C VAL A 96 11.56 -3.28 0.92
N ASP A 97 12.00 -4.32 0.23
CA ASP A 97 11.48 -4.68 -1.08
C ASP A 97 10.08 -5.28 -1.02
N SER A 98 9.27 -4.98 -2.02
CA SER A 98 7.91 -5.49 -2.14
C SER A 98 7.90 -6.80 -2.93
N ILE A 99 6.78 -7.50 -2.85
CA ILE A 99 6.50 -8.69 -3.66
C ILE A 99 6.57 -8.43 -5.17
N VAL A 100 6.36 -7.19 -5.62
CA VAL A 100 6.55 -6.81 -7.03
C VAL A 100 8.01 -6.91 -7.41
N LYS A 101 8.90 -6.35 -6.58
CA LYS A 101 10.34 -6.44 -6.81
C LYS A 101 10.79 -7.90 -6.87
N TRP A 102 10.35 -8.72 -5.92
CA TRP A 102 10.66 -10.16 -5.93
C TRP A 102 10.10 -10.89 -7.16
N ALA A 103 8.90 -10.52 -7.63
CA ALA A 103 8.31 -11.10 -8.83
C ALA A 103 9.11 -10.73 -10.09
N GLN A 104 9.55 -9.48 -10.21
CA GLN A 104 10.39 -9.01 -11.32
C GLN A 104 11.78 -9.66 -11.29
N ASP A 105 12.40 -9.80 -10.12
CA ASP A 105 13.68 -10.51 -9.96
C ASP A 105 13.55 -11.97 -10.38
N ALA A 106 12.36 -12.56 -10.23
CA ALA A 106 12.03 -13.90 -10.72
C ALA A 106 11.55 -13.94 -12.19
N GLY A 107 11.73 -12.86 -12.96
CA GLY A 107 11.39 -12.77 -14.38
C GLY A 107 9.88 -12.74 -14.67
N LYS A 108 9.04 -12.37 -13.71
CA LYS A 108 7.57 -12.32 -13.88
C LYS A 108 7.11 -10.92 -14.27
N GLU A 109 6.04 -10.87 -15.06
CA GLU A 109 5.33 -9.62 -15.32
C GLU A 109 4.58 -9.14 -14.07
N THR A 110 4.54 -7.83 -13.91
CA THR A 110 3.94 -7.19 -12.75
C THR A 110 3.14 -5.96 -13.15
N GLY A 111 2.11 -5.65 -12.36
CA GLY A 111 1.35 -4.41 -12.48
C GLY A 111 0.39 -4.26 -11.30
N PHE A 112 -0.30 -3.12 -11.25
CA PHE A 112 -1.35 -2.89 -10.27
C PHE A 112 -2.51 -2.09 -10.85
N VAL A 113 -3.66 -2.26 -10.21
CA VAL A 113 -4.88 -1.50 -10.47
C VAL A 113 -5.40 -0.99 -9.14
N THR A 114 -5.80 0.27 -9.09
CA THR A 114 -6.40 0.89 -7.92
C THR A 114 -7.56 1.79 -8.33
N THR A 115 -8.44 2.12 -7.38
CA THR A 115 -9.44 3.19 -7.52
C THR A 115 -9.01 4.48 -6.82
N THR A 116 -7.78 4.53 -6.29
CA THR A 116 -7.17 5.74 -5.71
C THR A 116 -6.22 6.39 -6.71
N GLN A 117 -5.63 7.51 -6.31
CA GLN A 117 -4.39 7.99 -6.94
C GLN A 117 -3.34 6.88 -6.97
N VAL A 118 -2.63 6.71 -8.09
CA VAL A 118 -1.55 5.71 -8.23
C VAL A 118 -0.38 5.96 -7.27
N THR A 119 -0.27 7.18 -6.75
CA THR A 119 0.69 7.64 -5.73
C THR A 119 0.16 7.53 -4.29
N HIS A 120 -1.06 7.04 -4.09
CA HIS A 120 -1.64 6.83 -2.77
C HIS A 120 -0.83 5.80 -1.96
N GLY A 121 -0.88 5.86 -0.62
CA GLY A 121 -0.05 5.03 0.26
C GLY A 121 -0.21 3.51 0.05
N THR A 122 -1.38 3.04 -0.39
CA THR A 122 -1.60 1.62 -0.69
C THR A 122 -0.82 1.15 -1.94
N PRO A 123 -1.05 1.70 -3.15
CA PRO A 123 -0.26 1.33 -4.33
C PRO A 123 1.22 1.72 -4.21
N ALA A 124 1.54 2.83 -3.54
CA ALA A 124 2.93 3.27 -3.34
C ALA A 124 3.78 2.22 -2.60
N GLY A 125 3.21 1.42 -1.70
CA GLY A 125 3.93 0.33 -1.02
C GLY A 125 4.46 -0.76 -1.96
N LEU A 126 3.96 -0.83 -3.20
CA LEU A 126 4.47 -1.75 -4.23
C LEU A 126 5.81 -1.30 -4.80
N TYR A 127 6.12 0.00 -4.79
CA TYR A 127 7.26 0.52 -5.54
C TYR A 127 8.07 1.61 -4.84
N ALA A 128 7.42 2.53 -4.14
CA ALA A 128 8.08 3.70 -3.58
C ALA A 128 8.71 3.41 -2.21
N LYS A 129 9.81 4.09 -1.91
CA LYS A 129 10.43 4.22 -0.58
C LYS A 129 10.28 5.67 -0.14
N SER A 130 9.51 5.93 0.91
CA SER A 130 9.27 7.31 1.35
C SER A 130 9.06 7.41 2.86
N PRO A 131 9.65 8.42 3.53
CA PRO A 131 9.38 8.67 4.95
C PRO A 131 8.02 9.33 5.17
N ASN A 132 7.29 9.69 4.11
CA ASN A 132 5.99 10.32 4.22
C ASN A 132 5.11 10.05 3.01
N ARG A 133 4.02 9.31 3.21
CA ARG A 133 3.01 9.00 2.18
C ARG A 133 2.38 10.21 1.51
N LYS A 134 2.49 11.42 2.10
CA LYS A 134 1.96 12.65 1.50
C LYS A 134 2.89 13.26 0.45
N TRP A 135 4.12 12.78 0.33
CA TRP A 135 5.10 13.24 -0.68
C TRP A 135 4.81 12.62 -2.04
N GLN A 136 3.58 12.81 -2.51
CA GLN A 136 3.09 12.23 -3.77
C GLN A 136 3.62 12.95 -5.00
N CYS A 137 3.98 14.23 -4.86
CA CYS A 137 4.54 15.07 -5.90
C CYS A 137 5.60 16.02 -5.31
N ASP A 138 6.37 16.65 -6.20
CA ASP A 138 7.46 17.56 -5.85
C ASP A 138 6.99 18.75 -4.97
N THR A 139 5.79 19.29 -5.22
CA THR A 139 5.25 20.39 -4.43
C THR A 139 5.01 19.99 -2.96
N ALA A 140 4.64 18.73 -2.70
CA ALA A 140 4.45 18.22 -1.34
C ALA A 140 5.79 18.03 -0.62
N VAL A 141 6.84 17.63 -1.35
CA VAL A 141 8.21 17.54 -0.83
C VAL A 141 8.75 18.93 -0.50
N LYS A 142 8.65 19.89 -1.43
CA LYS A 142 9.11 21.27 -1.25
C LYS A 142 8.46 21.95 -0.04
N LYS A 143 7.15 21.72 0.17
CA LYS A 143 6.41 22.23 1.34
C LYS A 143 6.90 21.66 2.68
N ALA A 144 7.56 20.50 2.69
CA ALA A 144 8.11 19.91 3.91
C ALA A 144 9.44 20.54 4.34
N GLY A 145 10.01 21.43 3.53
CA GLY A 145 11.20 22.22 3.85
C GLY A 145 12.50 21.69 3.23
N PRO A 146 13.62 22.39 3.43
CA PRO A 146 14.89 22.10 2.76
C PRO A 146 15.44 20.68 3.01
N SER A 147 15.20 20.13 4.20
CA SER A 147 15.64 18.78 4.58
C SER A 147 14.95 17.67 3.78
N ALA A 148 13.82 17.95 3.13
CA ALA A 148 13.08 16.99 2.32
C ALA A 148 13.51 16.97 0.85
N VAL A 149 14.23 18.00 0.37
CA VAL A 149 14.52 18.20 -1.07
C VAL A 149 15.36 17.08 -1.68
N ALA A 150 16.16 16.39 -0.88
CA ALA A 150 16.93 15.22 -1.35
C ALA A 150 16.04 14.01 -1.67
N CYS A 151 14.82 13.95 -1.13
CA CYS A 151 13.91 12.84 -1.35
C CYS A 151 13.12 13.01 -2.64
N LYS A 152 13.15 11.95 -3.45
CA LYS A 152 12.32 11.85 -4.63
C LYS A 152 10.87 11.60 -4.22
N ASP A 153 9.92 12.36 -4.79
CA ASP A 153 8.50 12.15 -4.57
C ASP A 153 8.01 10.82 -5.17
N ILE A 154 6.85 10.34 -4.70
CA ILE A 154 6.30 9.04 -5.09
C ILE A 154 6.00 8.97 -6.59
N ALA A 155 5.51 10.05 -7.22
CA ALA A 155 5.24 10.05 -8.66
C ALA A 155 6.52 9.84 -9.48
N ARG A 156 7.60 10.52 -9.10
CA ARG A 156 8.90 10.31 -9.75
C ARG A 156 9.43 8.90 -9.52
N GLN A 157 9.28 8.32 -8.33
CA GLN A 157 9.67 6.94 -8.09
C GLN A 157 8.87 5.93 -8.94
N LEU A 158 7.60 6.22 -9.25
CA LEU A 158 6.77 5.37 -10.12
C LEU A 158 7.34 5.28 -11.55
N VAL A 159 7.89 6.37 -12.08
CA VAL A 159 8.33 6.43 -13.48
C VAL A 159 9.84 6.24 -13.66
N GLU A 160 10.65 6.56 -12.65
CA GLU A 160 12.11 6.56 -12.74
C GLU A 160 12.77 5.32 -12.11
N ASP A 161 12.15 4.70 -11.11
CA ASP A 161 12.80 3.72 -10.25
C ASP A 161 12.22 2.31 -10.40
N GLU A 162 13.06 1.32 -10.08
CA GLU A 162 12.60 -0.07 -9.90
C GLU A 162 11.88 -0.22 -8.56
N PRO A 163 10.81 -1.04 -8.47
CA PRO A 163 10.29 -1.92 -9.53
C PRO A 163 9.29 -1.26 -10.49
N ALA A 164 8.85 -0.03 -10.25
CA ALA A 164 7.69 0.52 -10.97
C ALA A 164 7.93 0.74 -12.47
N LYS A 165 9.12 1.21 -12.87
CA LYS A 165 9.40 1.47 -14.29
C LYS A 165 9.31 0.22 -15.19
N ASN A 166 9.41 -0.97 -14.60
CA ASN A 166 9.28 -2.26 -15.30
C ASN A 166 7.88 -2.88 -15.21
N MET A 167 6.93 -2.23 -14.54
CA MET A 167 5.55 -2.71 -14.52
C MET A 167 4.93 -2.62 -15.91
N LYS A 168 4.20 -3.67 -16.30
CA LYS A 168 3.46 -3.72 -17.58
C LYS A 168 2.17 -2.91 -17.54
N ALA A 169 1.63 -2.69 -16.34
CA ALA A 169 0.41 -1.91 -16.14
C ALA A 169 0.42 -1.19 -14.78
N SER A 170 0.05 0.09 -14.79
CA SER A 170 -0.21 0.89 -13.60
C SER A 170 -1.44 1.74 -13.85
N SER A 171 -2.57 1.36 -13.27
CA SER A 171 -3.87 2.01 -13.51
C SER A 171 -4.49 2.50 -12.21
N GLY A 172 -5.02 3.72 -12.24
CA GLY A 172 -5.68 4.37 -11.10
C GLY A 172 -6.44 5.62 -11.51
N ILE A 173 -6.98 6.34 -10.52
CA ILE A 173 -7.58 7.67 -10.70
C ILE A 173 -6.49 8.73 -10.70
#